data_AF-A0A349PR82-F1
#
_entry.id   AF-A0A349PR82-F1
#
_cell.length_a   1.000
_cell.length_b   1.000
_cell.length_c   1.000
_cell.angle_alpha   90.00
_cell.angle_beta   90.00
_cell.angle_gamma   90.00
#
_symmetry.space_group_name_H-M   'P 1'
#
loop_
_entity.id
_entity.type
_entity.pdbx_description
1 polymer ?
#
loop_
_entity_poly.entity_id
_entity_poly.type
_entity_poly.pdbx_seq_one_letter_code
_entity_poly.pdbx_strand_id
1 'polypeptide(L)'
;AKPLITRLMLFGIIAQFPHLLLFGNLQLNILISFVIAAITFTQVHNSNKKILMLTVGVITAQLLGVSYGWYAIICPLLMINFNKGGDRIWWMSWIFTNILYFVMSGSLIQIFAIFTPIILLYHNPAKDQKPSAIEKRFFYYFYPIHLAGLAALRTIL
;
A
#
# COMPACT_ATOMS: atom_id res chain seq x y z
N ALA A 1 10.94 11.29 6.26
CA ALA A 1 9.65 11.27 5.54
C ALA A 1 9.65 12.13 4.27
N LYS A 2 9.93 13.45 4.37
CA LYS A 2 9.82 14.41 3.25
C LYS A 2 10.38 13.94 1.89
N PRO A 3 11.66 13.50 1.74
CA PRO A 3 12.19 13.13 0.43
C PRO A 3 11.55 11.85 -0.15
N LEU A 4 11.07 10.93 0.69
CA LEU A 4 10.36 9.73 0.26
C LEU A 4 8.97 10.11 -0.28
N ILE A 5 8.22 10.92 0.48
CA ILE A 5 6.88 11.36 0.11
C ILE A 5 6.91 12.13 -1.21
N THR A 6 7.87 13.06 -1.39
CA THR A 6 8.00 13.81 -2.63
C THR A 6 8.23 12.90 -3.84
N ARG A 7 9.09 11.88 -3.72
CA ARG A 7 9.34 10.92 -4.81
C ARG A 7 8.09 10.09 -5.11
N LEU A 8 7.45 9.52 -4.09
CA LEU A 8 6.21 8.76 -4.27
C LEU A 8 5.12 9.61 -4.93
N MET A 9 5.00 10.89 -4.55
CA MET A 9 4.04 11.81 -5.14
C MET A 9 4.34 12.07 -6.61
N LEU A 10 5.59 12.41 -6.95
CA LEU A 10 6.01 12.67 -8.33
C LEU A 10 5.76 11.46 -9.23
N PHE A 11 6.22 10.27 -8.82
CA PHE A 11 6.01 9.05 -9.60
C PHE A 11 4.54 8.60 -9.61
N GLY A 12 3.80 8.87 -8.53
CA GLY A 12 2.36 8.64 -8.49
C GLY A 12 1.60 9.52 -9.49
N ILE A 13 1.94 10.80 -9.60
CA ILE A 13 1.34 11.70 -10.60
C ILE A 13 1.65 11.22 -12.02
N ILE A 14 2.91 10.87 -12.29
CA ILE A 14 3.34 10.33 -13.60
C ILE A 14 2.57 9.04 -13.92
N ALA A 15 2.45 8.13 -12.96
CA ALA A 15 1.76 6.86 -13.11
C ALA A 15 0.23 6.99 -13.19
N GLN A 16 -0.35 8.13 -12.79
CA GLN A 16 -1.80 8.32 -12.82
C GLN A 16 -2.33 8.32 -14.26
N PHE A 17 -1.56 8.85 -15.21
CA PHE A 17 -1.96 8.86 -16.62
C PHE A 17 -2.13 7.44 -17.20
N PRO A 18 -1.12 6.55 -17.17
CA PRO A 18 -1.30 5.18 -17.66
C PRO A 18 -2.29 4.38 -16.81
N HIS A 19 -2.40 4.65 -15.50
CA HIS A 19 -3.41 4.04 -14.65
C HIS A 19 -4.84 4.37 -15.12
N LEU A 20 -5.11 5.64 -15.41
CA LEU A 20 -6.42 6.08 -15.92
C LEU A 20 -6.75 5.42 -17.26
N LEU A 21 -5.79 5.34 -18.17
CA LEU A 21 -5.96 4.64 -19.45
C LEU A 21 -6.24 3.13 -19.25
N LEU A 22 -5.51 2.49 -18.33
CA LEU A 22 -5.61 1.05 -18.09
C LEU A 22 -6.92 0.65 -17.42
N PHE A 23 -7.41 1.42 -16.44
CA PHE A 23 -8.59 1.04 -15.65
C PHE A 23 -9.86 1.81 -16.02
N GLY A 24 -9.74 2.94 -16.73
CA GLY A 24 -10.87 3.77 -17.14
C GLY A 24 -11.61 4.46 -15.98
N ASN A 25 -11.00 4.53 -14.79
CA ASN A 25 -11.60 5.14 -13.61
C ASN A 25 -10.66 6.17 -12.98
N LEU A 26 -11.22 7.10 -12.20
CA LEU A 26 -10.48 8.14 -11.50
C LEU A 26 -9.84 7.67 -10.18
N GLN A 27 -9.77 6.36 -9.95
CA GLN A 27 -9.15 5.82 -8.74
C GLN A 27 -7.67 6.21 -8.74
N LEU A 28 -7.19 6.68 -7.59
CA LEU A 28 -5.80 7.11 -7.45
C LEU A 28 -4.91 5.89 -7.25
N ASN A 29 -3.78 5.84 -7.96
CA ASN A 29 -2.92 4.67 -8.00
C ASN A 29 -2.24 4.30 -6.65
N ILE A 30 -1.57 3.14 -6.62
CA ILE A 30 -0.97 2.59 -5.40
C ILE A 30 0.15 3.46 -4.82
N LEU A 31 0.88 4.22 -5.64
CA LEU A 31 1.94 5.11 -5.13
C LEU A 31 1.32 6.25 -4.33
N ILE A 32 0.15 6.75 -4.75
CA ILE A 32 -0.62 7.73 -3.97
C ILE A 32 -1.16 7.11 -2.68
N SER A 33 -1.58 5.84 -2.72
CA SER A 33 -1.95 5.10 -1.50
C SER A 33 -0.77 5.06 -0.49
N PHE A 34 0.45 4.81 -0.98
CA PHE A 34 1.66 4.85 -0.14
C PHE A 34 2.01 6.24 0.37
N VAL A 35 1.75 7.31 -0.41
CA VAL A 35 1.87 8.69 0.08
C VAL A 35 0.96 8.92 1.28
N ILE A 36 -0.32 8.56 1.17
CA ILE A 36 -1.28 8.75 2.28
C ILE A 36 -0.88 7.91 3.49
N ALA A 37 -0.46 6.66 3.30
CA ALA A 37 0.03 5.82 4.39
C ALA A 37 1.26 6.44 5.08
N ALA A 38 2.25 6.90 4.31
CA ALA A 38 3.45 7.53 4.84
C ALA A 38 3.16 8.81 5.60
N ILE A 39 2.25 9.66 5.09
CA ILE A 39 1.79 10.87 5.79
C ILE A 39 1.07 10.47 7.09
N THR A 40 0.13 9.54 7.02
CA THR A 40 -0.66 9.08 8.18
C THR A 40 0.26 8.59 9.28
N PHE A 41 1.21 7.69 8.99
CA PHE A 41 2.13 7.18 10.01
C PHE A 41 3.11 8.23 10.52
N THR A 42 3.51 9.19 9.69
CA THR A 42 4.32 10.33 10.16
C THR A 42 3.53 11.18 11.16
N GLN A 43 2.24 11.43 10.92
CA GLN A 43 1.38 12.18 11.84
C GLN A 43 1.08 11.39 13.12
N VAL A 44 0.82 10.09 13.01
CA VAL A 44 0.63 9.19 14.17
C VAL A 44 1.88 9.15 15.04
N HIS A 45 3.08 9.14 14.45
CA HIS A 45 4.33 9.12 15.20
C HIS A 45 4.58 10.43 15.97
N ASN A 46 4.28 11.58 15.35
CA ASN A 46 4.58 12.90 15.92
C ASN A 46 3.48 13.47 16.82
N SER A 47 2.30 12.84 16.88
CA SER A 47 1.13 13.36 17.59
C SER A 47 0.84 12.58 18.88
N ASN A 48 0.40 13.30 19.91
CA ASN A 48 -0.12 12.69 21.14
C ASN A 48 -1.47 11.99 20.92
N LYS A 49 -2.22 12.39 19.87
CA LYS A 49 -3.55 11.84 19.54
C LYS A 49 -3.45 10.77 18.45
N LYS A 50 -2.70 9.70 18.73
CA LYS A 50 -2.36 8.64 17.75
C LYS A 50 -3.58 8.03 17.06
N ILE A 51 -4.59 7.64 17.84
CA ILE A 51 -5.82 7.02 17.32
C ILE A 51 -6.55 8.00 16.39
N LEU A 52 -6.68 9.26 16.79
CA LEU A 52 -7.33 10.28 15.96
C LEU A 52 -6.62 10.45 14.62
N MET A 53 -5.28 10.54 14.61
CA MET A 53 -4.51 10.68 13.37
C MET A 53 -4.67 9.45 12.46
N LEU A 54 -4.73 8.25 13.06
CA LEU A 54 -4.97 7.02 12.31
C LEU A 54 -6.38 7.01 11.70
N THR A 55 -7.41 7.35 12.48
CA THR A 55 -8.80 7.43 12.01
C THR A 55 -8.93 8.44 10.87
N VAL A 56 -8.34 9.63 11.01
CA VAL A 56 -8.32 10.63 9.94
C VAL A 56 -7.66 10.06 8.68
N GLY A 57 -6.48 9.44 8.80
CA GLY A 57 -5.78 8.86 7.65
C GLY A 57 -6.58 7.76 6.93
N VAL A 58 -7.25 6.89 7.70
CA VAL A 58 -8.13 5.84 7.16
C VAL A 58 -9.30 6.44 6.39
N ILE A 59 -9.99 7.44 6.97
CA ILE A 59 -11.11 8.12 6.33
C ILE A 59 -10.63 8.87 5.07
N THR A 60 -9.51 9.59 5.15
CA THR A 60 -8.92 10.29 4.01
C THR A 60 -8.58 9.33 2.87
N ALA A 61 -7.98 8.17 3.16
CA ALA A 61 -7.67 7.18 2.14
C ALA A 61 -8.93 6.65 1.44
N GLN A 62 -10.01 6.41 2.20
CA GLN A 62 -11.29 5.96 1.65
C GLN A 62 -11.97 7.05 0.79
N LEU A 63 -12.03 8.29 1.28
CA LEU A 63 -12.70 9.40 0.59
C LEU A 63 -11.97 9.82 -0.69
N LEU A 64 -10.64 9.77 -0.70
CA LEU A 64 -9.84 10.08 -1.88
C LEU A 64 -9.88 8.98 -2.94
N GLY A 65 -10.48 7.82 -2.65
CA GLY A 65 -10.60 6.73 -3.62
C GLY A 65 -9.25 6.23 -4.13
N VAL A 66 -8.29 5.99 -3.22
CA VAL A 66 -7.03 5.36 -3.61
C VAL A 66 -7.19 3.86 -3.88
N SER A 67 -6.25 3.22 -4.59
CA SER A 67 -6.34 1.82 -5.09
C SER A 67 -6.80 0.78 -4.05
N TYR A 68 -6.62 1.05 -2.75
CA TYR A 68 -7.06 0.16 -1.67
C TYR A 68 -7.86 0.87 -0.54
N GLY A 69 -8.19 2.15 -0.69
CA GLY A 69 -8.94 2.91 0.32
C GLY A 69 -8.37 2.75 1.74
N TRP A 70 -9.24 2.46 2.72
CA TRP A 70 -8.84 2.23 4.11
C TRP A 70 -7.81 1.10 4.30
N TYR A 71 -7.84 0.08 3.44
CA TYR A 71 -6.96 -1.10 3.52
C TYR A 71 -5.49 -0.72 3.29
N ALA A 72 -5.22 0.33 2.51
CA ALA A 72 -3.89 0.89 2.31
C ALA A 72 -3.21 1.37 3.62
N ILE A 73 -3.99 1.63 4.67
CA ILE A 73 -3.50 2.10 5.97
C ILE A 73 -3.46 0.95 6.97
N ILE A 74 -4.55 0.17 7.05
CA ILE A 74 -4.67 -0.90 8.06
C ILE A 74 -3.68 -2.03 7.83
N CYS A 75 -3.44 -2.46 6.57
CA CYS A 75 -2.50 -3.55 6.32
C CYS A 75 -1.06 -3.21 6.72
N PRO A 76 -0.48 -2.06 6.31
CA PRO A 76 0.82 -1.66 6.80
C PRO A 76 0.87 -1.49 8.32
N LEU A 77 -0.21 -1.01 8.97
CA LEU A 77 -0.28 -0.91 10.43
C LEU A 77 -0.14 -2.29 11.09
N LEU A 78 -0.89 -3.29 10.59
CA LEU A 78 -0.76 -4.66 11.08
C LEU A 78 0.65 -5.20 10.83
N MET A 79 1.21 -4.97 9.65
CA MET A 79 2.57 -5.42 9.31
C MET A 79 3.67 -4.79 10.17
N ILE A 80 3.54 -3.53 10.55
CA ILE A 80 4.47 -2.87 11.49
C ILE A 80 4.41 -3.53 12.88
N ASN A 81 3.24 -4.02 13.28
CA ASN A 81 3.03 -4.68 14.56
C ASN A 81 3.28 -6.20 14.52
N PHE A 82 3.69 -6.74 13.37
CA PHE A 82 3.99 -8.16 13.24
C PHE A 82 5.33 -8.49 13.90
N ASN A 83 5.31 -9.35 14.92
CA ASN A 83 6.50 -9.74 15.69
C ASN A 83 6.62 -11.26 15.82
N LYS A 84 7.77 -11.83 15.41
CA LYS A 84 8.18 -13.23 15.61
C LYS A 84 7.08 -14.30 15.44
N GLY A 85 6.19 -14.17 14.45
CA GLY A 85 5.06 -15.11 14.35
C GLY A 85 3.70 -14.44 14.22
N GLY A 86 3.54 -13.26 14.84
CA GLY A 86 2.23 -12.71 15.17
C GLY A 86 1.60 -13.47 16.33
N ASP A 87 1.04 -12.74 17.30
CA ASP A 87 0.26 -13.37 18.36
C ASP A 87 -1.16 -13.74 17.86
N ARG A 88 -1.96 -14.37 18.73
CA ARG A 88 -3.33 -14.77 18.37
C ARG A 88 -4.20 -13.56 17.96
N ILE A 89 -4.06 -12.43 18.65
CA ILE A 89 -4.86 -11.22 18.38
C ILE A 89 -4.50 -10.63 17.03
N TRP A 90 -3.21 -10.64 16.69
CA TRP A 90 -2.67 -10.19 15.42
C TRP A 90 -3.21 -11.06 14.28
N TRP A 91 -3.15 -12.39 14.40
CA TRP A 91 -3.69 -13.30 13.38
C TRP A 91 -5.19 -13.13 13.18
N MET A 92 -5.96 -13.00 14.26
CA MET A 92 -7.39 -12.71 14.18
C MET A 92 -7.63 -11.38 13.46
N SER A 93 -6.87 -10.34 13.80
CA SER A 93 -6.99 -9.02 13.18
C SER A 93 -6.60 -9.04 11.70
N TRP A 94 -5.54 -9.78 11.33
CA TRP A 94 -5.08 -9.95 9.96
C TRP A 94 -6.10 -10.69 9.10
N ILE A 95 -6.57 -11.85 9.56
CA ILE A 95 -7.56 -12.67 8.84
C ILE A 95 -8.87 -11.88 8.70
N PHE A 96 -9.36 -11.29 9.79
CA PHE A 96 -10.58 -10.48 9.76
C PHE A 96 -10.46 -9.32 8.76
N THR A 97 -9.35 -8.59 8.76
CA THR A 97 -9.11 -7.46 7.84
C THR A 97 -9.13 -7.91 6.38
N ASN A 98 -8.47 -9.02 6.05
CA ASN A 98 -8.40 -9.54 4.69
C ASN A 98 -9.76 -10.09 4.22
N ILE A 99 -10.50 -10.80 5.09
CA ILE A 99 -11.86 -11.28 4.77
C ILE A 99 -12.80 -10.09 4.56
N LEU A 100 -12.76 -9.09 5.45
CA LEU A 100 -13.59 -7.89 5.35
C LEU A 100 -13.31 -7.16 4.03
N TYR A 101 -12.03 -6.96 3.68
CA TYR A 101 -11.67 -6.31 2.43
C TYR A 101 -12.05 -7.14 1.21
N PHE A 102 -11.91 -8.47 1.27
CA PHE A 102 -12.37 -9.38 0.21
C PHE A 102 -13.88 -9.22 -0.03
N VAL A 103 -14.70 -9.26 1.02
CA VAL A 103 -16.16 -9.12 0.93
C VAL A 103 -16.55 -7.75 0.36
N MET A 104 -15.84 -6.67 0.75
CA MET A 104 -16.13 -5.32 0.27
C MET A 104 -15.66 -5.07 -1.18
N SER A 105 -14.51 -5.63 -1.57
CA SER A 105 -13.90 -5.37 -2.89
C SER A 105 -14.35 -6.37 -3.98
N GLY A 106 -14.87 -7.53 -3.59
CA GLY A 106 -15.22 -8.63 -4.51
C GLY A 106 -14.01 -9.31 -5.16
N SER A 107 -12.78 -8.92 -4.80
CA SER A 107 -11.57 -9.41 -5.46
C SER A 107 -11.06 -10.70 -4.81
N LEU A 108 -11.30 -11.84 -5.47
CA LEU A 108 -10.83 -13.16 -5.02
C LEU A 108 -9.32 -13.22 -4.76
N ILE A 109 -8.53 -12.44 -5.50
CA ILE A 109 -7.07 -12.41 -5.35
C ILE A 109 -6.67 -11.95 -3.93
N GLN A 110 -7.50 -11.13 -3.26
CA GLN A 110 -7.17 -10.61 -1.94
C GLN A 110 -7.17 -11.68 -0.84
N ILE A 111 -7.88 -12.79 -1.03
CA ILE A 111 -7.89 -13.86 -0.02
C ILE A 111 -6.49 -14.47 0.17
N PHE A 112 -5.65 -14.44 -0.87
CA PHE A 112 -4.29 -14.96 -0.81
C PHE A 112 -3.36 -14.11 0.07
N ALA A 113 -3.71 -12.84 0.34
CA ALA A 113 -2.93 -12.00 1.25
C ALA A 113 -2.96 -12.51 2.71
N ILE A 114 -3.90 -13.39 3.07
CA ILE A 114 -3.90 -14.09 4.36
C ILE A 114 -2.60 -14.88 4.57
N PHE A 115 -2.01 -15.42 3.50
CA PHE A 115 -0.78 -16.22 3.57
C PHE A 115 0.51 -15.41 3.60
N THR A 116 0.46 -14.10 3.33
CA THR A 116 1.65 -13.22 3.34
C THR A 116 2.49 -13.32 4.62
N PRO A 117 1.92 -13.37 5.84
CA PRO A 117 2.73 -13.40 7.05
C PRO A 117 3.52 -14.71 7.19
N ILE A 118 3.05 -15.82 6.60
CA ILE A 118 3.75 -17.11 6.59
C ILE A 118 5.08 -16.98 5.84
N ILE A 119 5.07 -16.30 4.69
CA ILE A 119 6.30 -16.02 3.93
C ILE A 119 7.25 -15.16 4.76
N LEU A 120 6.72 -14.18 5.48
CA LEU A 120 7.51 -13.29 6.35
C LEU A 120 8.12 -14.02 7.56
N LEU A 121 7.62 -15.18 7.98
CA LEU A 121 8.26 -15.98 9.06
C LEU A 121 9.64 -16.51 8.66
N TYR A 122 9.85 -16.76 7.37
CA TYR A 122 11.12 -17.23 6.84
C TYR A 122 12.09 -16.08 6.57
N HIS A 123 11.60 -14.84 6.59
CA HIS A 123 12.43 -13.65 6.45
C HIS A 123 13.13 -13.34 7.77
N ASN A 124 14.44 -13.03 7.70
CA ASN A 124 15.20 -12.63 8.87
C ASN A 124 15.45 -11.11 8.82
N PRO A 125 14.73 -10.30 9.63
CA PRO A 125 14.85 -8.85 9.62
C PRO A 125 16.25 -8.36 10.00
N ALA A 126 17.03 -9.17 10.73
CA ALA A 126 18.40 -8.81 11.09
C ALA A 126 19.34 -8.73 9.87
N LYS A 127 18.94 -9.29 8.73
CA LYS A 127 19.66 -9.21 7.46
C LYS A 127 19.16 -8.10 6.55
N ASP A 128 18.19 -7.29 7.00
CA ASP A 128 17.63 -6.21 6.18
C ASP A 128 18.67 -5.13 5.92
N GLN A 129 18.96 -4.92 4.63
CA GLN A 129 19.83 -3.85 4.17
C GLN A 129 18.99 -2.71 3.60
N LYS A 130 19.47 -1.47 3.74
CA LYS A 130 18.83 -0.35 3.07
C LYS A 130 18.94 -0.58 1.56
N PRO A 131 17.85 -0.39 0.79
CA PRO A 131 17.88 -0.61 -0.63
C PRO A 131 18.92 0.29 -1.30
N SER A 132 19.69 -0.30 -2.20
CA SER A 132 20.67 0.33 -3.08
C SER A 132 20.00 1.38 -3.98
N ALA A 133 20.83 2.20 -4.64
CA ALA A 133 20.32 3.20 -5.58
C ALA A 133 19.59 2.57 -6.78
N ILE A 134 20.05 1.38 -7.21
CA ILE A 134 19.48 0.65 -8.36
C ILE A 134 18.10 0.10 -7.99
N GLU A 135 17.97 -0.56 -6.83
CA GLU A 135 16.69 -1.11 -6.36
C GLU A 135 15.64 -0.01 -6.18
N LYS A 136 16.04 1.14 -5.65
CA LYS A 136 15.16 2.32 -5.55
C LYS A 136 14.70 2.78 -6.92
N ARG A 137 15.63 2.96 -7.87
CA ARG A 137 15.29 3.40 -9.24
C ARG A 137 14.37 2.38 -9.93
N PHE A 138 14.67 1.09 -9.80
CA PHE A 138 13.83 0.02 -10.33
C PHE A 138 12.39 0.15 -9.81
N PHE A 139 12.18 0.26 -8.50
CA PHE A 139 10.84 0.42 -7.92
C PHE A 139 10.06 1.62 -8.53
N TYR A 140 10.71 2.78 -8.63
CA TYR A 140 10.03 4.00 -9.11
C TYR A 140 9.78 4.01 -10.62
N TYR A 141 10.65 3.43 -11.44
CA TYR A 141 10.46 3.38 -12.89
C TYR A 141 9.60 2.20 -13.32
N PHE A 142 9.73 1.05 -12.67
CA PHE A 142 8.97 -0.15 -12.99
C PHE A 142 7.48 0.13 -12.91
N TYR A 143 7.01 0.84 -11.87
CA TYR A 143 5.58 1.09 -11.67
C TYR A 143 4.88 1.83 -12.85
N PRO A 144 5.29 3.05 -13.24
CA PRO A 144 4.67 3.73 -14.38
C PRO A 144 4.89 2.99 -15.71
N ILE A 145 6.05 2.34 -15.91
CA ILE A 145 6.38 1.67 -17.18
C ILE A 145 5.50 0.43 -17.39
N HIS A 146 5.35 -0.45 -16.40
CA HIS A 146 4.52 -1.64 -16.59
C HIS A 146 3.04 -1.27 -16.76
N LEU A 147 2.54 -0.25 -16.05
CA LEU A 147 1.19 0.27 -16.28
C LEU A 147 1.02 0.81 -17.70
N ALA A 148 2.00 1.58 -18.20
CA ALA A 148 1.95 2.08 -19.56
C ALA A 148 1.97 0.95 -20.60
N GLY A 149 2.78 -0.08 -20.37
CA GLY A 149 2.79 -1.28 -21.22
C GLY A 149 1.43 -1.99 -21.24
N LEU A 150 0.83 -2.21 -20.07
CA LEU A 150 -0.51 -2.82 -19.97
C LEU A 150 -1.59 -1.92 -20.62
N ALA A 151 -1.52 -0.60 -20.42
CA ALA A 151 -2.45 0.35 -21.03
C ALA A 151 -2.33 0.36 -22.56
N ALA A 152 -1.11 0.30 -23.09
CA ALA A 152 -0.85 0.17 -24.52
C ALA A 152 -1.45 -1.14 -25.07
N LEU A 153 -1.24 -2.27 -24.39
CA LEU A 153 -1.83 -3.55 -24.81
C LEU A 153 -3.36 -3.50 -24.81
N ARG A 154 -3.98 -2.90 -23.78
CA ARG A 154 -5.44 -2.72 -23.70
C ARG A 154 -6.01 -1.81 -24.78
N THR A 155 -5.24 -0.84 -25.28
CA THR A 155 -5.70 0.11 -26.31
C THR A 155 -5.48 -0.39 -27.73
N ILE A 156 -4.55 -1.33 -27.91
CA ILE A 156 -4.25 -1.96 -29.20
C ILE A 156 -5.17 -3.17 -29.47
N LEU A 157 -5.59 -3.89 -28.41
CA LEU A 157 -6.52 -5.02 -28.46
C LEU A 157 -7.98 -4.57 -28.28
#